data_AF-A0A848LAP6-F1
#
_entry.id   AF-A0A848LAP6-F1
#
_cell.length_a   1.000
_cell.length_b   1.000
_cell.length_c   1.000
_cell.angle_alpha   90.00
_cell.angle_beta   90.00
_cell.angle_gamma   90.00
#
_symmetry.space_group_name_H-M   'P 1'
#
loop_
_entity.id
_entity.type
_entity.pdbx_description
1 polymer ?
#
loop_
_entity_poly.entity_id
_entity_poly.type
_entity_poly.pdbx_seq_one_letter_code
_entity_poly.pdbx_strand_id
1 'polypeptide(L)'
;MSLLSSSGRAHASRRALLASVFLMAASGCSLALDTEPAQCTTDADCERFGTYPVCQEGVCMPSGLGPQGCFRGNASTEEQFLNQCTRAECQPFDNCARLGLCNPSDALPDLVPRP
;
A
#
# COMPACT_ATOMS: atom_id res chain seq x y z
N MET A 1 22.00 66.95 -41.71
CA MET A 1 22.86 65.76 -41.56
C MET A 1 23.47 65.90 -40.17
N SER A 2 23.22 65.09 -39.16
CA SER A 2 23.02 63.63 -39.15
C SER A 2 22.28 63.23 -37.87
N LEU A 3 21.26 62.39 -38.02
CA LEU A 3 20.57 61.70 -36.93
C LEU A 3 21.43 60.49 -36.51
N LEU A 4 22.08 60.52 -35.34
CA LEU A 4 22.77 59.35 -34.79
C LEU A 4 21.80 58.48 -33.97
N SER A 5 21.41 57.38 -34.59
CA SER A 5 21.23 56.02 -34.06
C SER A 5 21.19 55.84 -32.52
N SER A 6 19.98 55.69 -31.98
CA SER A 6 19.69 55.31 -30.58
C SER A 6 19.09 53.88 -30.47
N SER A 7 19.09 53.11 -31.56
CA SER A 7 18.29 51.86 -31.65
C SER A 7 19.04 50.57 -31.27
N GLY A 8 20.36 50.61 -31.06
CA GLY A 8 21.18 49.40 -30.83
C GLY A 8 21.20 48.87 -29.39
N ARG A 9 21.03 49.73 -28.38
CA ARG A 9 21.18 49.35 -26.95
C ARG A 9 19.95 48.65 -26.35
N ALA A 10 18.74 48.97 -26.84
CA ALA A 10 17.50 48.40 -26.31
C ALA A 10 17.26 46.94 -26.71
N HIS A 11 17.76 46.52 -27.88
CA HIS A 11 17.64 45.12 -28.33
C HIS A 11 18.61 44.18 -27.61
N ALA A 12 19.80 44.67 -27.24
CA ALA A 12 20.77 43.91 -26.47
C ALA A 12 20.27 43.63 -25.04
N SER A 13 19.66 44.62 -24.37
CA SER A 13 19.13 44.43 -23.00
C SER A 13 17.88 43.54 -22.97
N ARG A 14 16.98 43.65 -23.96
CA ARG A 14 15.81 42.76 -24.09
C ARG A 14 16.20 41.31 -24.37
N ARG A 15 17.23 41.06 -25.19
CA ARG A 15 17.73 39.70 -25.47
C ARG A 15 18.42 39.08 -24.26
N ALA A 16 19.17 39.87 -23.49
CA ALA A 16 19.80 39.42 -22.26
C ALA A 16 18.77 39.04 -21.18
N LEU A 17 17.68 39.82 -21.04
CA LEU A 17 16.58 39.55 -20.11
C LEU A 17 15.76 38.29 -20.48
N LEU A 18 15.55 38.02 -21.77
CA LEU A 18 14.85 36.81 -22.20
C LEU A 18 15.70 35.55 -22.04
N ALA A 19 17.02 35.66 -22.24
CA ALA A 19 17.95 34.54 -22.05
C ALA A 19 18.03 34.12 -20.57
N SER A 20 18.04 35.06 -19.63
CA SER A 20 18.07 34.76 -18.19
C SER A 20 16.77 34.12 -17.68
N VAL A 21 15.60 34.49 -18.22
CA VAL A 21 14.32 33.85 -17.89
C VAL A 21 14.27 32.40 -18.40
N PHE A 22 14.82 32.13 -19.58
CA PHE A 22 14.85 30.77 -20.15
C PHE A 22 15.80 29.83 -19.37
N LEU A 23 16.90 30.36 -18.84
CA LEU A 23 17.85 29.62 -17.99
C LEU A 23 17.26 29.27 -16.60
N MET A 24 16.38 30.11 -16.05
CA MET A 24 15.67 29.83 -14.78
C MET A 24 14.53 28.82 -14.94
N ALA A 25 13.91 28.73 -16.12
CA ALA A 25 12.86 27.74 -16.39
C ALA A 25 13.41 26.30 -16.56
N ALA A 26 14.73 26.15 -16.77
CA ALA A 26 15.40 24.85 -16.87
C ALA A 26 15.86 24.32 -15.50
N SER A 27 15.76 25.10 -14.42
CA SER A 27 16.12 24.65 -13.07
C SER A 27 14.93 23.96 -12.39
N GLY A 28 14.98 22.63 -12.38
CA GLY A 28 14.59 21.89 -11.18
C GLY A 28 13.29 21.10 -11.23
N CYS A 29 13.24 20.09 -12.09
CA CYS A 29 12.81 18.78 -11.59
C CYS A 29 14.09 18.02 -11.24
N SER A 30 14.57 18.15 -10.01
CA SER A 30 15.62 17.24 -9.53
C SER A 30 15.02 15.85 -9.57
N LEU A 31 15.44 15.04 -10.54
CA LEU A 31 15.14 13.61 -10.58
C LEU A 31 15.87 12.99 -9.39
N ALA A 32 15.20 12.90 -8.26
CA ALA A 32 15.64 12.08 -7.14
C ALA A 32 15.41 10.62 -7.54
N LEU A 33 16.37 10.06 -8.27
CA LEU A 33 16.42 8.64 -8.55
C LEU A 33 16.94 7.96 -7.29
N ASP A 34 16.03 7.39 -6.53
CA ASP A 34 16.39 6.50 -5.44
C ASP A 34 17.10 5.28 -6.04
N THR A 35 18.38 5.12 -5.71
CA THR A 35 19.21 4.01 -6.19
C THR A 35 19.33 2.91 -5.16
N GLU A 36 18.72 3.10 -3.98
CA GLU A 36 18.62 2.07 -2.96
C GLU A 36 17.63 1.00 -3.47
N PRO A 37 18.08 -0.24 -3.73
CA PRO A 37 17.16 -1.29 -4.16
C PRO A 37 16.25 -1.76 -3.02
N ALA A 38 16.61 -1.46 -1.76
CA ALA A 38 15.90 -1.86 -0.56
C ALA A 38 14.81 -0.85 -0.18
N GLN A 39 13.57 -1.30 -0.13
CA GLN A 39 12.40 -0.56 0.33
C GLN A 39 12.28 -0.53 1.86
N CYS A 40 12.95 -1.44 2.57
CA CYS A 40 12.84 -1.59 4.02
C CYS A 40 14.09 -2.21 4.63
N THR A 41 14.28 -1.98 5.93
CA THR A 41 15.24 -2.65 6.80
C THR A 41 14.55 -3.42 7.93
N THR A 42 13.36 -2.98 8.32
CA THR A 42 12.52 -3.58 9.36
C THR A 42 11.05 -3.62 8.92
N ASP A 43 10.25 -4.45 9.58
CA ASP A 43 8.80 -4.51 9.32
C ASP A 43 8.10 -3.15 9.49
N ALA A 44 8.60 -2.29 10.38
CA ALA A 44 8.03 -0.98 10.66
C ALA A 44 8.11 -0.04 9.44
N ASP A 45 9.16 -0.18 8.62
CA ASP A 45 9.33 0.61 7.40
C ASP A 45 8.19 0.32 6.40
N CYS A 46 7.57 -0.84 6.52
CA CYS A 46 6.54 -1.30 5.61
C CYS A 46 5.11 -0.89 6.00
N GLU A 47 4.85 -0.37 7.21
CA GLU A 47 3.49 -0.12 7.72
C GLU A 47 2.60 0.71 6.77
N ARG A 48 3.21 1.61 5.98
CA ARG A 48 2.52 2.44 4.98
C ARG A 48 1.92 1.65 3.80
N PHE A 49 2.31 0.39 3.58
CA PHE A 49 1.95 -0.38 2.39
C PHE A 49 0.75 -1.32 2.57
N GLY A 50 0.18 -1.42 3.77
CA GLY A 50 -1.04 -2.19 3.97
C GLY A 50 -1.20 -2.76 5.36
N THR A 51 -1.94 -3.86 5.44
CA THR A 51 -2.22 -4.50 6.73
C THR A 51 -1.20 -5.61 6.98
N TYR A 52 -0.36 -5.39 7.99
CA TYR A 52 0.70 -6.32 8.43
C TYR A 52 1.74 -6.72 7.38
N PRO A 53 2.33 -5.78 6.62
CA PRO A 53 3.45 -6.11 5.75
C PRO A 53 4.68 -6.47 6.59
N VAL A 54 5.57 -7.27 6.00
CA VAL A 54 6.86 -7.68 6.57
C VAL A 54 7.98 -7.28 5.63
N CYS A 55 9.13 -6.96 6.21
CA CYS A 55 10.33 -6.70 5.43
C CYS A 55 11.05 -8.02 5.14
N GLN A 56 11.07 -8.41 3.87
CA GLN A 56 11.74 -9.63 3.43
C GLN A 56 12.70 -9.29 2.30
N GLU A 57 14.00 -9.57 2.50
CA GLU A 57 15.05 -9.31 1.51
C GLU A 57 15.10 -7.83 1.04
N GLY A 58 14.80 -6.90 1.94
CA GLY A 58 14.74 -5.48 1.64
C GLY A 58 13.50 -5.04 0.88
N VAL A 59 12.49 -5.90 0.73
CA VAL A 59 11.23 -5.59 0.02
C VAL A 59 10.05 -5.77 0.97
N CYS A 60 9.09 -4.84 0.92
CA CYS A 60 7.86 -4.96 1.68
C CYS A 60 6.92 -5.97 1.03
N MET A 61 6.65 -7.08 1.72
CA MET A 61 5.82 -8.16 1.23
C MET A 61 4.60 -8.39 2.15
N PRO A 62 3.46 -8.90 1.61
CA PRO A 62 2.33 -9.30 2.43
C PRO A 62 2.72 -10.47 3.36
N SER A 63 2.44 -10.36 4.66
CA SER A 63 2.75 -11.43 5.61
C SER A 63 1.82 -12.64 5.54
N GLY A 64 0.66 -12.48 4.89
CA GLY A 64 -0.47 -13.42 4.92
C GLY A 64 -1.24 -13.43 6.25
N LEU A 65 -0.88 -12.56 7.20
CA LEU A 65 -1.61 -12.44 8.46
C LEU A 65 -2.94 -11.72 8.24
N GLY A 66 -3.99 -12.24 8.87
CA GLY A 66 -5.30 -11.60 8.92
C GLY A 66 -6.16 -12.17 10.05
N PRO A 67 -7.42 -11.71 10.16
CA PRO A 67 -8.06 -10.64 9.37
C PRO A 67 -7.58 -9.22 9.74
N GLN A 68 -8.01 -8.19 9.02
CA GLN A 68 -7.66 -6.80 9.36
C GLN A 68 -8.14 -6.44 10.77
N GLY A 69 -7.25 -5.85 11.58
CA GLY A 69 -7.52 -5.50 12.99
C GLY A 69 -7.19 -6.60 14.00
N CYS A 70 -6.72 -7.77 13.57
CA CYS A 70 -6.18 -8.79 14.47
C CYS A 70 -4.96 -8.31 15.26
N PHE A 71 -4.75 -8.93 16.42
CA PHE A 71 -3.64 -8.68 17.34
C PHE A 71 -2.36 -9.38 16.87
N ARG A 72 -1.25 -8.63 16.79
CA ARG A 72 0.09 -9.14 16.49
C ARG A 72 0.94 -9.24 17.76
N GLY A 73 1.73 -10.29 17.86
CA GLY A 73 2.70 -10.49 18.94
C GLY A 73 2.26 -11.54 19.95
N ASN A 74 2.89 -11.54 21.12
CA ASN A 74 2.57 -12.49 22.17
C ASN A 74 1.37 -11.98 22.99
N ALA A 75 0.29 -12.75 23.01
CA ALA A 75 -0.92 -12.36 23.72
C ALA A 75 -0.74 -12.46 25.24
N SER A 76 -1.15 -11.41 25.97
CA SER A 76 -1.14 -11.36 27.44
C SER A 76 -2.55 -11.23 28.03
N THR A 77 -3.57 -11.04 27.20
CA THR A 77 -4.99 -11.02 27.59
C THR A 77 -5.79 -12.02 26.78
N GLU A 78 -6.96 -12.40 27.29
CA GLU A 78 -7.89 -13.27 26.56
C GLU A 78 -8.36 -12.64 25.25
N GLU A 79 -8.66 -11.34 25.24
CA GLU A 79 -9.04 -10.63 24.02
C GLU A 79 -7.93 -10.67 22.95
N GLN A 80 -6.67 -10.49 23.35
CA GLN A 80 -5.53 -10.60 22.44
C GLN A 80 -5.33 -12.02 21.92
N PHE A 81 -5.58 -13.02 22.76
CA PHE A 81 -5.50 -14.42 22.37
C PHE A 81 -6.60 -14.78 21.36
N LEU A 82 -7.85 -14.38 21.61
CA LEU A 82 -8.99 -14.65 20.73
C LEU A 82 -8.89 -13.91 19.40
N ASN A 83 -8.26 -12.73 19.38
CA ASN A 83 -8.11 -11.91 18.18
C ASN A 83 -6.71 -12.01 17.55
N GLN A 84 -5.91 -13.04 17.88
CA GLN A 84 -4.55 -13.17 17.34
C GLN A 84 -4.56 -13.36 15.82
N CYS A 85 -3.64 -12.70 15.12
CA CYS A 85 -3.51 -12.84 13.67
C CYS A 85 -3.13 -14.27 13.26
N THR A 86 -3.71 -14.73 12.16
CA THR A 86 -3.45 -16.07 11.61
C THR A 86 -3.22 -16.02 10.10
N ARG A 87 -2.60 -17.08 9.56
CA ARG A 87 -2.53 -17.35 8.11
C ARG A 87 -3.59 -18.36 7.66
N ALA A 88 -4.49 -18.75 8.57
CA ALA A 88 -5.55 -19.69 8.26
C ALA A 88 -6.54 -19.06 7.28
N GLU A 89 -7.03 -19.88 6.36
CA GLU A 89 -8.09 -19.52 5.42
C GLU A 89 -9.43 -20.09 5.90
N CYS A 90 -10.50 -19.30 5.73
CA CYS A 90 -11.85 -19.79 5.96
C CYS A 90 -12.23 -20.77 4.86
N GLN A 91 -12.26 -22.06 5.20
CA GLN A 91 -12.79 -23.09 4.31
C GLN A 91 -14.30 -23.25 4.57
N PRO A 92 -15.16 -23.14 3.55
CA PRO A 92 -16.57 -23.42 3.72
C PRO A 92 -16.73 -24.88 4.15
N PHE A 93 -17.47 -25.09 5.23
CA PHE A 93 -17.73 -26.43 5.73
C PHE A 93 -19.01 -26.98 5.09
N ASP A 94 -18.88 -28.08 4.36
CA ASP A 94 -20.00 -28.74 3.66
C ASP A 94 -20.87 -29.55 4.63
N ASN A 95 -21.58 -28.84 5.50
CA ASN A 95 -22.54 -29.41 6.42
C ASN A 95 -23.61 -30.18 5.66
N CYS A 96 -24.09 -29.68 4.52
CA CYS A 96 -25.17 -30.36 3.82
C CYS A 96 -24.70 -31.73 3.30
N ALA A 97 -23.50 -31.86 2.74
CA ALA A 97 -23.07 -33.15 2.20
C ALA A 97 -22.75 -34.13 3.32
N ARG A 98 -22.16 -33.65 4.42
CA ARG A 98 -21.86 -34.50 5.59
C ARG A 98 -23.10 -34.96 6.33
N LEU A 99 -24.12 -34.11 6.41
CA LEU A 99 -25.39 -34.43 7.04
C LEU A 99 -26.37 -35.13 6.08
N GLY A 100 -26.03 -35.23 4.79
CA GLY A 100 -26.91 -35.78 3.77
C GLY A 100 -28.18 -34.94 3.56
N LEU A 101 -28.05 -33.61 3.65
CA LEU A 101 -29.14 -32.62 3.58
C LEU A 101 -29.04 -31.67 2.39
N CYS A 102 -28.21 -31.99 1.37
CA CYS A 102 -28.08 -31.11 0.21
C CYS A 102 -29.31 -31.15 -0.71
N ASN A 103 -30.20 -32.15 -0.58
CA ASN A 103 -31.45 -32.16 -1.31
C ASN A 103 -32.57 -31.58 -0.45
N PRO A 104 -33.49 -30.78 -1.02
CA PRO A 104 -34.61 -30.21 -0.29
C PRO A 104 -35.62 -31.25 0.23
N SER A 105 -35.50 -32.51 -0.20
CA SER A 105 -36.32 -33.64 0.26
C SER A 105 -35.71 -34.39 1.44
N ASP A 106 -34.45 -34.11 1.80
CA ASP A 106 -33.76 -34.75 2.91
C ASP A 106 -34.23 -34.10 4.22
N ALA A 107 -34.88 -34.88 5.09
CA ALA A 107 -35.35 -34.40 6.38
C ALA A 107 -34.27 -34.58 7.45
N LEU A 108 -34.17 -33.61 8.37
CA LEU A 108 -33.44 -33.82 9.62
C LEU A 108 -34.08 -34.99 10.40
N PRO A 109 -33.29 -35.80 11.12
CA PRO A 109 -33.85 -36.80 12.02
C PRO A 109 -34.79 -36.15 13.03
N ASP A 110 -35.88 -36.83 13.39
CA ASP A 110 -36.77 -36.36 14.45
C ASP A 110 -35.97 -36.12 15.73
N LEU A 111 -36.18 -34.95 16.35
CA LEU A 111 -35.56 -34.64 17.63
C LEU A 111 -36.06 -35.67 18.65
N VAL A 112 -35.13 -36.40 19.28
CA VAL A 112 -35.46 -37.33 20.36
C VAL A 112 -36.14 -36.52 21.48
N PRO A 113 -37.38 -36.87 21.88
CA PRO A 113 -38.05 -36.18 22.97
C PRO A 113 -37.19 -36.24 24.24
N ARG A 114 -37.06 -35.10 24.92
CA ARG A 114 -36.44 -35.06 26.24
C ARG A 114 -37.29 -35.94 27.19
N PRO A 115 -36.68 -36.89 27.92
CA PRO A 115 -37.40 -37.75 28.85
C PRO A 115 -38.05 -36.97 30.00
#